data_AF-A0A962SZS9-F1
#
_entry.id   AF-A0A962SZS9-F1
#
_cell.length_a   1.000
_cell.length_b   1.000
_cell.length_c   1.000
_cell.angle_alpha   90.00
_cell.angle_beta   90.00
_cell.angle_gamma   90.00
#
_symmetry.space_group_name_H-M   'P 1'
#
loop_
_entity.id
_entity.type
_entity.pdbx_description
1 polymer ?
#
loop_
_entity_poly.entity_id
_entity_poly.type
_entity_poly.pdbx_seq_one_letter_code
_entity_poly.pdbx_strand_id
1 'polypeptide(L)'
;MFVWVLEESFFRGIVQTLCMRWARHWGRSSHADGWGLIVASLFFGGVHAGGGLTFVLLATLVGLAYGLVYYLTGRIDSAVFLHFAVNTVHQLAFAGLPVAA
;
A
#
# COMPACT_ATOMS: atom_id res chain seq x y z
N MET A 1 -6.29 4.48 -13.14
CA MET A 1 -7.48 3.90 -12.49
C MET A 1 -7.44 2.37 -12.42
N PHE A 2 -7.52 1.64 -13.54
CA PHE A 2 -7.56 0.16 -13.51
C PHE A 2 -6.37 -0.48 -12.79
N VAL A 3 -5.14 -0.02 -13.07
CA VAL A 3 -3.92 -0.50 -12.40
C VAL A 3 -3.99 -0.33 -10.88
N TRP A 4 -4.40 0.85 -10.40
CA TRP A 4 -4.49 1.11 -8.96
C TRP A 4 -5.57 0.28 -8.27
N VAL A 5 -6.70 0.03 -8.93
CA VAL A 5 -7.74 -0.86 -8.40
C VAL A 5 -7.22 -2.29 -8.26
N LEU A 6 -6.52 -2.81 -9.28
CA LEU A 6 -5.93 -4.15 -9.21
C LEU A 6 -4.85 -4.24 -8.13
N GLU A 7 -3.98 -3.24 -8.08
CA GLU A 7 -2.88 -3.19 -7.13
C GLU A 7 -3.39 -3.15 -5.68
N GLU A 8 -4.32 -2.26 -5.35
CA GLU A 8 -4.90 -2.21 -4.01
C GLU A 8 -5.76 -3.45 -3.70
N SER A 9 -6.46 -4.01 -4.69
CA SER A 9 -7.21 -5.26 -4.49
C SER A 9 -6.27 -6.43 -4.15
N PHE A 10 -5.12 -6.50 -4.81
CA PHE A 10 -4.11 -7.52 -4.54
C PHE A 10 -3.43 -7.29 -3.18
N PHE A 11 -2.87 -6.10 -2.94
CA PHE A 11 -2.11 -5.84 -1.72
C PHE A 11 -2.98 -5.72 -0.47
N ARG A 12 -4.16 -5.10 -0.55
CA ARG A 12 -5.04 -4.90 0.61
C ARG A 12 -6.02 -6.06 0.78
N GLY A 13 -6.68 -6.44 -0.31
CA GLY A 13 -7.65 -7.51 -0.31
C GLY A 13 -7.02 -8.87 0.00
N ILE A 14 -5.87 -9.18 -0.60
CA ILE A 14 -5.23 -10.50 -0.48
C ILE A 14 -4.04 -10.44 0.48
N VAL A 15 -2.96 -9.74 0.13
CA VAL A 15 -1.68 -9.82 0.87
C VAL A 15 -1.83 -9.38 2.32
N GLN A 16 -2.34 -8.18 2.58
CA GLN A 16 -2.52 -7.63 3.92
C GLN A 16 -3.46 -8.50 4.76
N THR A 17 -4.58 -8.94 4.17
CA THR A 17 -5.53 -9.83 4.85
C THR A 17 -4.89 -11.16 5.23
N LEU A 18 -4.07 -11.76 4.35
CA LEU A 18 -3.34 -12.99 4.64
C LEU A 18 -2.27 -12.77 5.72
N CYS A 19 -1.48 -11.70 5.64
CA CYS A 19 -0.48 -11.35 6.64
C CYS A 19 -1.11 -11.15 8.04
N MET A 20 -2.24 -10.45 8.13
CA MET A 20 -2.97 -10.27 9.39
C MET A 20 -3.55 -11.59 9.92
N ARG A 21 -4.14 -12.43 9.05
CA ARG A 21 -4.63 -13.76 9.44
C ARG A 21 -3.50 -14.63 9.97
N TRP A 22 -2.36 -14.63 9.29
CA TRP A 22 -1.18 -15.37 9.72
C TRP A 22 -0.64 -14.83 11.05
N ALA A 23 -0.51 -13.52 11.21
CA ALA A 23 -0.06 -12.91 12.46
C ALA A 23 -0.97 -13.26 13.64
N ARG A 24 -2.31 -13.25 13.44
CA ARG A 24 -3.28 -13.68 14.46
C ARG A 24 -3.21 -15.16 14.78
N HIS A 25 -2.85 -16.01 13.81
CA HIS A 25 -2.71 -17.44 14.03
C HIS A 25 -1.49 -17.75 14.93
N TRP A 26 -0.37 -17.07 14.70
CA TRP A 26 0.88 -17.32 15.44
C TRP A 26 0.99 -16.52 16.74
N GLY A 27 0.32 -15.37 16.85
CA GLY A 27 0.37 -14.49 18.02
C GLY A 27 -1.01 -14.15 18.56
N ARG A 28 -1.29 -14.53 19.82
CA ARG A 28 -2.52 -14.17 20.56
C ARG A 28 -2.46 -12.76 21.19
N SER A 29 -1.68 -11.85 20.62
CA SER A 29 -1.49 -10.48 21.13
C SER A 29 -2.47 -9.50 20.48
N SER A 30 -2.90 -8.48 21.23
CA SER A 30 -3.72 -7.37 20.73
C SER A 30 -3.09 -6.62 19.54
N HIS A 31 -1.78 -6.78 19.32
CA HIS A 31 -1.03 -6.12 18.26
C HIS A 31 -0.81 -6.96 17.00
N ALA A 32 -1.39 -8.17 16.91
CA ALA A 32 -1.17 -9.08 15.78
C ALA A 32 -1.52 -8.45 14.41
N ASP A 33 -2.61 -7.67 14.35
CA ASP A 33 -3.02 -7.00 13.11
C ASP A 33 -2.02 -5.92 12.68
N GLY A 34 -1.42 -5.22 13.64
CA GLY A 34 -0.36 -4.23 13.37
C GLY A 34 0.87 -4.87 12.73
N TRP A 35 1.26 -6.06 13.19
CA TRP A 35 2.35 -6.82 12.55
C TRP A 35 2.01 -7.25 11.13
N GLY A 36 0.79 -7.75 10.91
CA GLY A 36 0.33 -8.10 9.56
C GLY A 36 0.34 -6.91 8.60
N LEU A 37 -0.05 -5.73 9.08
CA LEU A 37 0.00 -4.49 8.32
C LEU A 37 1.45 -4.08 7.96
N ILE A 38 2.36 -4.11 8.93
CA ILE A 38 3.78 -3.76 8.71
C ILE A 38 4.40 -4.69 7.68
N VAL A 39 4.21 -6.00 7.82
CA VAL A 39 4.75 -7.01 6.89
C VAL A 39 4.21 -6.80 5.48
N ALA A 40 2.91 -6.57 5.33
CA ALA A 40 2.31 -6.29 4.02
C ALA A 40 2.84 -5.00 3.40
N SER A 41 3.13 -3.98 4.21
CA SER A 41 3.68 -2.69 3.76
C SER A 41 5.13 -2.82 3.32
N LEU A 42 5.94 -3.60 4.05
CA LEU A 42 7.31 -3.93 3.66
C LEU A 42 7.36 -4.72 2.36
N PHE A 43 6.47 -5.70 2.19
CA PHE A 43 6.35 -6.46 0.95
C PHE A 43 5.95 -5.55 -0.22
N PHE A 44 4.98 -4.65 -0.01
CA PHE A 44 4.60 -3.64 -0.99
C PHE A 44 5.80 -2.78 -1.41
N GLY A 45 6.58 -2.26 -0.46
CA GLY A 45 7.80 -1.52 -0.79
C GLY A 45 8.83 -2.37 -1.53
N GLY A 46 9.02 -3.63 -1.11
CA GLY A 46 10.00 -4.54 -1.69
C GLY A 46 9.76 -4.86 -3.17
N VAL A 47 8.51 -5.01 -3.60
CA VAL A 47 8.22 -5.24 -5.04
C VAL A 47 8.54 -4.01 -5.91
N HIS A 48 8.66 -2.83 -5.29
CA HIS A 48 9.04 -1.58 -5.95
C HIS A 48 10.56 -1.36 -6.01
N ALA A 49 11.37 -2.36 -5.68
CA ALA A 49 12.84 -2.28 -5.71
C ALA A 49 13.43 -1.82 -7.06
N GLY A 50 12.71 -2.01 -8.18
CA GLY A 50 13.12 -1.50 -9.49
C GLY A 50 13.31 0.02 -9.56
N GLY A 51 12.69 0.79 -8.64
CA GLY A 51 12.87 2.24 -8.53
C GLY A 51 14.01 2.69 -7.60
N GLY A 52 14.77 1.75 -7.02
CA GLY A 52 15.88 2.02 -6.10
C GLY A 52 15.47 2.15 -4.62
N LEU A 53 16.47 2.21 -3.73
CA LEU A 53 16.25 2.14 -2.28
C LEU A 53 15.34 3.26 -1.74
N THR A 54 15.54 4.50 -2.19
CA THR A 54 14.70 5.63 -1.78
C THR A 54 13.24 5.38 -2.16
N PHE A 55 12.99 4.82 -3.34
CA PHE A 55 11.64 4.51 -3.79
C PHE A 55 11.03 3.36 -2.98
N VAL A 56 11.80 2.34 -2.61
CA VAL A 56 11.35 1.27 -1.70
C VAL A 56 10.90 1.82 -0.35
N LEU A 57 11.69 2.74 0.24
CA LEU A 57 11.35 3.34 1.53
C LEU A 57 10.07 4.18 1.44
N LEU A 58 9.96 5.00 0.38
CA LEU A 58 8.75 5.78 0.13
C LEU A 58 7.54 4.87 -0.11
N ALA A 59 7.66 3.88 -0.99
CA ALA A 59 6.62 2.91 -1.30
C ALA A 59 6.16 2.15 -0.05
N THR A 60 7.09 1.76 0.83
CA THR A 60 6.74 1.15 2.14
C THR A 60 5.89 2.09 2.98
N LEU A 61 6.30 3.37 3.08
CA LEU A 61 5.59 4.37 3.88
C LEU A 61 4.18 4.65 3.35
N VAL A 62 4.03 4.84 2.04
CA VAL A 62 2.69 5.05 1.46
C VAL A 62 1.86 3.78 1.46
N GLY A 63 2.48 2.61 1.25
CA GLY A 63 1.84 1.30 1.41
C GLY A 63 1.27 1.10 2.82
N LEU A 64 1.96 1.58 3.85
CA LEU A 64 1.47 1.60 5.23
C LEU A 64 0.26 2.54 5.39
N ALA A 65 0.31 3.73 4.79
CA ALA A 65 -0.81 4.67 4.83
C ALA A 65 -2.08 4.10 4.15
N TYR A 66 -1.92 3.52 2.95
CA TYR A 66 -3.03 2.89 2.22
C TYR A 66 -3.58 1.68 2.98
N GLY A 67 -2.68 0.87 3.55
CA GLY A 67 -3.02 -0.27 4.39
C GLY A 67 -3.77 0.12 5.66
N LEU A 68 -3.40 1.24 6.29
CA LEU A 68 -4.10 1.78 7.45
C LEU A 68 -5.50 2.28 7.08
N VAL A 69 -5.64 3.00 5.95
CA VAL A 69 -6.97 3.41 5.45
C VAL A 69 -7.85 2.20 5.20
N TYR A 70 -7.34 1.18 4.52
CA TYR A 70 -8.10 -0.05 4.30
C TYR A 70 -8.45 -0.77 5.62
N TYR A 71 -7.50 -0.85 6.55
CA TYR A 71 -7.72 -1.47 7.86
C TYR A 71 -8.82 -0.77 8.67
N LEU A 72 -8.85 0.57 8.66
CA LEU A 72 -9.83 1.37 9.41
C LEU A 72 -11.20 1.41 8.74
N THR A 73 -11.25 1.37 7.41
CA THR A 73 -12.49 1.58 6.65
C THR A 73 -13.11 0.31 6.10
N GLY A 74 -12.33 -0.78 5.97
CA GLY A 74 -12.73 -2.00 5.26
C GLY A 74 -12.95 -1.81 3.76
N ARG A 75 -12.54 -0.67 3.19
CA ARG A 75 -12.95 -0.19 1.87
C ARG A 75 -11.76 -0.06 0.92
N ILE A 76 -11.78 -0.84 -0.16
CA ILE A 76 -10.74 -0.81 -1.20
C ILE A 76 -10.79 0.52 -1.96
N ASP A 77 -11.98 1.07 -2.20
CA ASP A 77 -12.16 2.32 -2.92
C ASP A 77 -11.51 3.52 -2.20
N SER A 78 -11.58 3.55 -0.86
CA SER A 78 -10.86 4.55 -0.06
C SER A 78 -9.33 4.46 -0.23
N ALA A 79 -8.78 3.24 -0.24
CA ALA A 79 -7.35 3.02 -0.44
C ALA A 79 -6.92 3.39 -1.87
N VAL A 80 -7.73 3.03 -2.87
CA VAL A 80 -7.51 3.41 -4.27
C VAL A 80 -7.51 4.92 -4.46
N PHE A 81 -8.45 5.63 -3.82
CA PHE A 81 -8.51 7.08 -3.90
C PHE A 81 -7.26 7.74 -3.29
N LEU A 82 -6.80 7.26 -2.13
CA LEU A 82 -5.58 7.76 -1.51
C LEU A 82 -4.34 7.48 -2.37
N HIS A 83 -4.23 6.26 -2.91
CA HIS A 83 -3.14 5.90 -3.82
C HIS A 83 -3.13 6.82 -5.04
N PHE A 84 -4.29 7.01 -5.69
CA PHE A 84 -4.42 7.97 -6.79
C PHE A 84 -3.97 9.37 -6.41
N ALA A 85 -4.42 9.89 -5.27
CA ALA A 85 -4.09 11.24 -4.82
C ALA A 85 -2.59 11.42 -4.61
N VAL A 86 -1.93 10.47 -3.94
CA VAL A 86 -0.48 10.50 -3.70
C VAL A 86 0.30 10.44 -5.01
N ASN A 87 -0.05 9.52 -5.91
CA ASN A 87 0.62 9.43 -7.21
C ASN A 87 0.40 10.70 -8.04
N THR A 88 -0.79 11.29 -8.00
CA THR A 88 -1.07 12.53 -8.72
C THR A 88 -0.22 13.68 -8.19
N VAL A 89 -0.13 13.84 -6.86
CA VAL A 89 0.75 14.83 -6.24
C VAL A 89 2.20 14.58 -6.61
N HIS A 90 2.66 13.33 -6.56
CA HIS A 90 4.03 12.98 -6.94
C HIS A 90 4.34 13.35 -8.39
N GLN A 91 3.44 13.00 -9.32
CA GLN A 91 3.61 13.33 -10.74
C GLN A 91 3.64 14.84 -10.97
N LEU A 92 2.69 15.58 -10.38
CA LEU A 92 2.63 17.04 -10.56
C LEU A 92 3.82 17.77 -9.93
N ALA A 93 4.32 17.31 -8.78
CA ALA A 93 5.38 17.98 -8.05
C ALA A 93 6.79 17.60 -8.53
N PHE A 94 6.99 16.36 -9.00
CA PHE A 94 8.33 15.83 -9.26
C PHE A 94 8.57 15.30 -10.67
N ALA A 95 7.52 14.85 -11.38
CA ALA A 95 7.67 14.28 -12.74
C ALA A 95 7.26 15.26 -13.86
N GLY A 96 6.47 16.29 -13.54
CA GLY A 96 5.90 17.23 -14.50
C GLY A 96 4.57 16.76 -15.08
N LEU A 97 3.82 17.70 -15.67
CA LEU A 97 2.60 17.38 -16.41
C LEU A 97 2.96 16.48 -17.59
N PRO A 98 2.15 15.46 -17.94
CA PRO A 98 2.32 14.75 -19.20
C PRO A 98 2.21 15.78 -20.32
N VAL A 99 3.32 16.05 -21.01
CA VAL A 99 3.29 16.83 -22.25
C VAL A 99 2.50 16.00 -23.24
N ALA A 100 1.34 16.49 -23.67
CA ALA A 100 0.56 15.85 -24.72
C ALA A 100 1.46 15.74 -25.96
N ALA A 101 1.81 14.50 -26.33
CA ALA A 101 2.48 14.17 -27.58
C ALA A 101 1.45 14.00 -28.69
#